data_AF-A0A9P0E1G2-F1
#
_entry.id   AF-A0A9P0E1G2-F1
#
_cell.length_a   1.000
_cell.length_b   1.000
_cell.length_c   1.000
_cell.angle_alpha   90.00
_cell.angle_beta   90.00
_cell.angle_gamma   90.00
#
_symmetry.space_group_name_H-M   'P 1'
#
loop_
_entity.id
_entity.type
_entity.pdbx_description
1 polymer ?
#
loop_
_entity_poly.entity_id
_entity_poly.type
_entity_poly.pdbx_seq_one_letter_code
_entity_poly.pdbx_strand_id
1 'polypeptide(L)'
;MVGTEPNVKDDCCSDNNKKKYCVNDPPPPYYYENNDVDTYFSNDKVIIPEDDTSRFSFKKLWAFTGPGFLMSIAYLDPGNIESDLQSGTVGNYRLLWVLFGATILGFIMQTLATKLGVVTGLHLAEMCFRQYKKVPRLILWIMVEIAVIGSDMQEVIGTAIALYLLTNKFIPLWLGCLITIFDTFTFLFLDKYGLRKLELLFGFLIAVMGITFGYEYIVAQPSSADVAKGLFIPMCQDCDSQVLLQAVGVIGAVIMPHNLYLHSALVKSRDIDRSKPAKIKEANMYYYIESAIALLCSLVINIFVVAVFAYGLFQKSNRGLVDQCKTTNNSYLYNLAVEEFGTSDDL
;
A
#
# COMPACT_ATOMS: atom_id res chain seq x y z
N MET A 1 -12.12 34.29 -55.57
CA MET A 1 -10.75 34.82 -55.48
C MET A 1 -10.42 35.02 -54.02
N VAL A 2 -9.21 34.62 -53.67
CA VAL A 2 -8.62 34.54 -52.33
C VAL A 2 -8.51 35.93 -51.66
N GLY A 3 -8.63 35.98 -50.33
CA GLY A 3 -8.26 37.14 -49.49
C GLY A 3 -8.65 36.89 -48.03
N THR A 4 -7.86 36.15 -47.25
CA THR A 4 -6.81 36.61 -46.29
C THR A 4 -7.35 37.39 -45.09
N GLU A 5 -7.46 36.69 -43.95
CA GLU A 5 -7.61 37.25 -42.60
C GLU A 5 -6.27 37.78 -42.04
N PRO A 6 -6.28 38.76 -41.13
CA PRO A 6 -5.11 39.57 -40.80
C PRO A 6 -4.17 38.97 -39.73
N ASN A 7 -2.88 39.24 -39.91
CA ASN A 7 -1.75 38.96 -39.02
C ASN A 7 -1.96 39.50 -37.59
N VAL A 8 -1.87 38.62 -36.58
CA VAL A 8 -1.60 38.99 -35.18
C VAL A 8 -0.09 38.87 -34.97
N LYS A 9 0.54 40.02 -34.70
CA LYS A 9 1.99 40.21 -34.54
C LYS A 9 2.54 39.50 -33.30
N ASP A 10 3.76 39.02 -33.48
CA ASP A 10 4.70 38.52 -32.48
C ASP A 10 5.07 39.61 -31.44
N ASP A 11 4.58 39.47 -30.20
CA ASP A 11 5.08 40.24 -29.05
C ASP A 11 6.17 39.45 -28.32
N CYS A 12 7.40 39.55 -28.82
CA CYS A 12 8.61 39.18 -28.07
C CYS A 12 9.45 40.43 -27.78
N CYS A 13 9.24 41.05 -26.61
CA CYS A 13 10.11 42.12 -26.12
C CYS A 13 11.51 41.59 -25.81
N SER A 14 12.50 42.08 -26.55
CA SER A 14 13.93 41.81 -26.39
C SER A 14 14.49 42.69 -25.27
N ASP A 15 15.08 42.07 -24.25
CA ASP A 15 16.01 42.76 -23.34
C ASP A 15 17.10 41.79 -22.86
N ASN A 16 18.33 42.30 -22.86
CA ASN A 16 19.57 41.51 -22.83
C ASN A 16 19.69 40.57 -21.61
N ASN A 17 20.15 39.33 -21.88
CA ASN A 17 20.80 38.40 -20.95
C ASN A 17 20.00 37.50 -19.98
N LYS A 18 18.75 37.10 -20.28
CA LYS A 18 18.13 35.91 -19.64
C LYS A 18 17.30 35.08 -20.63
N LYS A 19 17.56 33.76 -20.70
CA LYS A 19 16.73 32.80 -21.45
C LYS A 19 15.27 32.90 -21.00
N LYS A 20 14.36 33.31 -21.89
CA LYS A 20 12.90 33.27 -21.70
C LYS A 20 12.32 32.11 -22.50
N TYR A 21 11.36 31.41 -21.89
CA TYR A 21 10.51 30.42 -22.54
C TYR A 21 9.25 31.14 -23.05
N CYS A 22 8.93 31.00 -24.34
CA CYS A 22 7.68 31.48 -24.93
C CYS A 22 6.54 30.51 -24.57
N VAL A 23 5.34 31.04 -24.33
CA VAL A 23 4.17 30.28 -23.84
C VAL A 23 3.66 29.22 -24.83
N ASN A 24 4.09 29.28 -26.09
CA ASN A 24 3.58 28.41 -27.17
C ASN A 24 4.65 27.57 -27.89
N ASP A 25 5.87 27.45 -27.35
CA ASP A 25 6.84 26.52 -27.93
C ASP A 25 6.52 25.07 -27.49
N PRO A 26 6.36 24.12 -28.42
CA PRO A 26 6.30 22.71 -28.05
C PRO A 26 7.60 22.34 -27.33
N PRO A 27 7.54 21.56 -26.24
CA PRO A 27 8.74 21.19 -25.49
C PRO A 27 9.73 20.49 -26.43
N PRO A 28 11.03 20.83 -26.38
CA PRO A 28 12.01 20.23 -27.27
C PRO A 28 12.05 18.70 -27.06
N PRO A 29 12.33 17.92 -28.12
CA PRO A 29 12.49 16.48 -28.00
C PRO A 29 13.72 16.20 -27.13
N TYR A 30 13.49 15.82 -25.86
CA TYR A 30 14.59 15.53 -24.95
C TYR A 30 15.18 14.17 -25.28
N TYR A 31 16.41 14.20 -25.78
CA TYR A 31 17.33 13.08 -25.81
C TYR A 31 17.42 12.45 -24.42
N TYR A 32 17.28 11.12 -24.36
CA TYR A 32 17.66 10.33 -23.19
C TYR A 32 19.18 10.42 -23.04
N GLU A 33 19.64 11.40 -22.28
CA GLU A 33 21.00 11.39 -21.75
C GLU A 33 20.96 10.43 -20.55
N ASN A 34 21.54 9.24 -20.73
CA ASN A 34 21.76 8.24 -19.69
C ASN A 34 22.61 8.88 -18.58
N ASN A 35 21.95 9.54 -17.64
CA ASN A 35 22.56 9.85 -16.35
C ASN A 35 22.27 8.66 -15.45
N ASP A 36 23.33 7.97 -15.07
CA ASP A 36 23.40 6.82 -14.17
C ASP A 36 22.94 7.15 -12.73
N VAL A 37 21.75 7.73 -12.56
CA VAL A 37 21.15 8.10 -11.26
C VAL A 37 19.92 7.24 -10.93
N ASP A 38 19.61 6.23 -11.76
CA ASP A 38 18.63 5.19 -11.43
C ASP A 38 19.32 4.05 -10.64
N THR A 39 19.85 4.34 -9.45
CA THR A 39 20.75 3.44 -8.72
C THR A 39 20.11 2.11 -8.24
N TYR A 40 18.79 2.02 -8.13
CA TYR A 40 18.13 0.83 -7.55
C TYR A 40 17.66 -0.23 -8.56
N PHE A 41 17.46 0.11 -9.84
CA PHE A 41 16.92 -0.85 -10.84
C PHE A 41 17.70 -0.91 -12.16
N SER A 42 18.84 -0.23 -12.27
CA SER A 42 19.57 -0.12 -13.55
C SER A 42 20.33 -1.39 -13.95
N ASN A 43 20.76 -2.21 -12.99
CA ASN A 43 21.68 -3.31 -13.28
C ASN A 43 21.01 -4.65 -13.60
N ASP A 44 19.76 -4.89 -13.16
CA ASP A 44 19.04 -6.16 -13.36
C ASP A 44 17.56 -5.93 -13.74
N LYS A 45 17.32 -5.34 -14.92
CA LYS A 45 15.95 -5.26 -15.46
C LYS A 45 15.49 -6.65 -15.90
N VAL A 46 14.26 -7.02 -15.53
CA VAL A 46 13.72 -8.31 -15.96
C VAL A 46 13.24 -8.23 -17.40
N ILE A 47 13.88 -9.03 -18.26
CA ILE A 47 13.57 -9.13 -19.69
C ILE A 47 12.22 -9.83 -19.87
N ILE A 48 11.31 -9.18 -20.58
CA ILE A 48 9.99 -9.74 -20.88
C ILE A 48 10.12 -10.67 -22.10
N PRO A 49 9.64 -11.93 -22.03
CA PRO A 49 9.68 -12.83 -23.17
C PRO A 49 8.77 -12.32 -24.31
N GLU A 50 9.35 -12.17 -25.51
CA GLU A 50 8.62 -11.84 -26.74
C GLU A 50 7.91 -13.09 -27.29
N ASP A 51 6.77 -13.47 -26.74
CA ASP A 51 5.87 -14.44 -27.37
C ASP A 51 4.92 -13.72 -28.35
N ASP A 52 5.03 -14.05 -29.64
CA ASP A 52 4.38 -13.36 -30.78
C ASP A 52 2.98 -13.91 -31.16
N THR A 53 2.38 -14.78 -30.32
CA THR A 53 1.25 -15.62 -30.76
C THR A 53 -0.05 -15.55 -29.95
N SER A 54 -0.17 -14.77 -28.86
CA SER A 54 -1.47 -14.60 -28.18
C SER A 54 -1.74 -13.19 -27.60
N ARG A 55 -3.02 -12.79 -27.58
CA ARG A 55 -3.51 -11.55 -26.93
C ARG A 55 -3.29 -11.52 -25.40
N PHE A 56 -3.02 -12.66 -24.77
CA PHE A 56 -2.80 -12.79 -23.33
C PHE A 56 -1.96 -14.03 -23.03
N SER A 57 -0.81 -13.87 -22.37
CA SER A 57 0.08 -14.98 -22.00
C SER A 57 0.30 -14.99 -20.49
N PHE A 58 -0.03 -16.12 -19.84
CA PHE A 58 0.23 -16.34 -18.42
C PHE A 58 1.73 -16.31 -18.08
N LYS A 59 2.59 -16.67 -19.04
CA LYS A 59 4.05 -16.59 -18.90
C LYS A 59 4.54 -15.14 -18.89
N LYS A 60 3.92 -14.27 -19.70
CA LYS A 60 4.14 -12.81 -19.65
C LYS A 60 3.58 -12.24 -18.35
N LEU A 61 2.38 -12.64 -17.93
CA LEU A 61 1.82 -12.23 -16.64
C LEU A 61 2.78 -12.56 -15.49
N TRP A 62 3.31 -13.78 -15.41
CA TRP A 62 4.32 -14.19 -14.42
C TRP A 62 5.67 -13.47 -14.54
N ALA A 63 5.98 -12.87 -15.69
CA ALA A 63 7.17 -12.06 -15.88
C ALA A 63 6.94 -10.60 -15.47
N PHE A 64 5.70 -10.11 -15.53
CA PHE A 64 5.30 -8.81 -15.01
C PHE A 64 4.93 -8.86 -13.53
N THR A 65 4.48 -10.02 -13.03
CA THR A 65 4.09 -10.24 -11.63
C THR A 65 5.28 -10.00 -10.70
N GLY A 66 5.10 -9.07 -9.76
CA GLY A 66 6.11 -8.64 -8.82
C GLY A 66 5.82 -7.25 -8.26
N PRO A 67 5.91 -6.17 -9.06
CA PRO A 67 5.67 -4.80 -8.63
C PRO A 67 4.30 -4.58 -7.95
N GLY A 68 3.24 -5.21 -8.47
CA GLY A 68 1.90 -5.12 -7.89
C GLY A 68 1.78 -5.84 -6.55
N PHE A 69 2.45 -6.98 -6.39
CA PHE A 69 2.51 -7.69 -5.11
C PHE A 69 3.38 -6.97 -4.08
N LEU A 70 4.52 -6.38 -4.49
CA LEU A 70 5.31 -5.54 -3.58
C LEU A 70 4.51 -4.33 -3.11
N MET A 71 3.76 -3.71 -4.01
CA MET A 71 2.87 -2.61 -3.66
C MET A 71 1.75 -3.05 -2.71
N SER A 72 1.20 -4.26 -2.86
CA SER A 72 0.09 -4.73 -2.02
C SER A 72 0.52 -5.11 -0.60
N ILE A 73 1.81 -5.31 -0.34
CA ILE A 73 2.36 -5.49 1.04
C ILE A 73 2.00 -4.29 1.90
N ALA A 74 2.07 -3.10 1.33
CA ALA A 74 1.77 -1.88 2.04
C ALA A 74 0.25 -1.61 2.14
N TYR A 75 -0.59 -2.61 1.85
CA TYR A 75 -2.00 -2.65 2.27
C TYR A 75 -2.21 -3.70 3.37
N LEU A 76 -1.14 -4.39 3.78
CA LEU A 76 -1.08 -5.47 4.76
C LEU A 76 -0.05 -5.18 5.85
N ASP A 77 0.46 -3.94 5.90
CA ASP A 77 1.40 -3.47 6.88
C ASP A 77 0.72 -3.39 8.27
N PRO A 78 1.52 -3.40 9.36
CA PRO A 78 0.97 -3.34 10.71
C PRO A 78 0.06 -2.12 10.95
N GLY A 79 0.28 -1.00 10.26
CA GLY A 79 -0.57 0.19 10.38
C GLY A 79 -1.96 -0.01 9.78
N ASN A 80 -2.05 -0.66 8.62
CA ASN A 80 -3.34 -1.03 8.03
C ASN A 80 -4.08 -2.05 8.89
N ILE A 81 -3.37 -3.09 9.35
CA ILE A 81 -3.95 -4.10 10.25
C ILE A 81 -4.44 -3.43 11.54
N GLU A 82 -3.66 -2.54 12.17
CA GLU A 82 -4.08 -1.80 13.36
C GLU A 82 -5.40 -1.05 13.11
N SER A 83 -5.50 -0.30 12.01
CA SER A 83 -6.71 0.43 11.66
C SER A 83 -7.90 -0.51 11.43
N ASP A 84 -7.69 -1.64 10.77
CA ASP A 84 -8.72 -2.64 10.52
C ASP A 84 -9.21 -3.28 11.84
N LEU A 85 -8.29 -3.60 12.75
CA LEU A 85 -8.58 -4.11 14.10
C LEU A 85 -9.41 -3.10 14.91
N GLN A 86 -9.00 -1.83 14.93
CA GLN A 86 -9.74 -0.77 15.62
C GLN A 86 -11.12 -0.56 15.00
N SER A 87 -11.23 -0.64 13.67
CA SER A 87 -12.51 -0.50 12.97
C SER A 87 -13.48 -1.64 13.30
N GLY A 88 -13.00 -2.89 13.42
CA GLY A 88 -13.83 -4.04 13.79
C GLY A 88 -14.29 -3.99 15.25
N THR A 89 -13.42 -3.58 16.17
CA THR A 89 -13.74 -3.51 17.61
C THR A 89 -14.71 -2.38 17.97
N VAL A 90 -14.58 -1.21 17.35
CA VAL A 90 -15.41 -0.03 17.62
C VAL A 90 -16.63 0.05 16.69
N GLY A 91 -16.44 -0.30 15.40
CA GLY A 91 -17.44 -0.14 14.34
C GLY A 91 -18.17 -1.41 13.93
N ASN A 92 -17.82 -2.59 14.47
CA ASN A 92 -18.34 -3.89 14.04
C ASN A 92 -18.20 -4.04 12.50
N TYR A 93 -19.29 -4.38 11.82
CA TYR A 93 -19.38 -4.46 10.37
C TYR A 93 -19.69 -3.11 9.67
N ARG A 94 -19.90 -2.02 10.40
CA ARG A 94 -20.36 -0.74 9.82
C ARG A 94 -19.28 0.00 9.04
N LEU A 95 -18.00 -0.29 9.28
CA LEU A 95 -16.86 0.35 8.62
C LEU A 95 -16.34 -0.44 7.41
N LEU A 96 -16.86 -1.65 7.16
CA LEU A 96 -16.45 -2.49 6.02
C LEU A 96 -16.69 -1.82 4.67
N TRP A 97 -17.80 -1.09 4.49
CA TRP A 97 -18.04 -0.35 3.25
C TRP A 97 -17.01 0.78 3.03
N VAL A 98 -16.51 1.38 4.11
CA VAL A 98 -15.46 2.42 4.05
C VAL A 98 -14.15 1.78 3.61
N LEU A 99 -13.77 0.64 4.20
CA LEU A 99 -12.60 -0.14 3.79
C LEU A 99 -12.68 -0.53 2.30
N PHE A 100 -13.83 -1.05 1.86
CA PHE A 100 -14.06 -1.42 0.47
C PHE A 100 -13.96 -0.21 -0.48
N GLY A 101 -14.62 0.90 -0.14
CA GLY A 101 -14.58 2.14 -0.91
C GLY A 101 -13.18 2.74 -0.98
N ALA A 102 -12.45 2.76 0.14
CA ALA A 102 -11.07 3.23 0.22
C ALA A 102 -10.15 2.35 -0.64
N THR A 103 -10.37 1.02 -0.66
CA THR A 103 -9.57 0.10 -1.48
C THR A 103 -9.83 0.32 -2.98
N ILE A 104 -11.08 0.57 -3.39
CA ILE A 104 -11.40 0.94 -4.77
C ILE A 104 -10.71 2.25 -5.16
N LEU A 105 -10.78 3.27 -4.29
CA LEU A 105 -10.11 4.55 -4.53
C LEU A 105 -8.59 4.37 -4.63
N GLY A 106 -8.01 3.57 -3.72
CA GLY A 106 -6.60 3.16 -3.75
C GLY A 106 -6.23 2.50 -5.07
N PHE A 107 -7.01 1.51 -5.52
CA PHE A 107 -6.81 0.84 -6.82
C PHE A 107 -6.77 1.82 -8.00
N ILE A 108 -7.68 2.79 -8.03
CA ILE A 108 -7.72 3.82 -9.08
C ILE A 108 -6.45 4.67 -9.03
N MET A 109 -6.08 5.18 -7.85
CA MET A 109 -4.89 6.01 -7.66
C MET A 109 -3.60 5.28 -8.04
N GLN A 110 -3.52 4.00 -7.70
CA GLN A 110 -2.38 3.14 -7.96
C GLN A 110 -2.25 2.79 -9.45
N THR A 111 -3.39 2.58 -10.12
CA THR A 111 -3.42 2.42 -11.58
C THR A 111 -2.91 3.69 -12.28
N LEU A 112 -3.25 4.88 -11.77
CA LEU A 112 -2.77 6.15 -12.32
C LEU A 112 -1.26 6.34 -12.08
N ALA A 113 -0.77 6.02 -10.88
CA ALA A 113 0.66 6.07 -10.57
C ALA A 113 1.49 5.12 -11.47
N THR A 114 0.97 3.92 -11.69
CA THR A 114 1.55 2.92 -12.61
C THR A 114 1.58 3.46 -14.04
N LYS A 115 0.45 3.96 -14.55
CA LYS A 115 0.37 4.51 -15.91
C LYS A 115 1.34 5.67 -16.11
N LEU A 116 1.53 6.52 -15.11
CA LEU A 116 2.52 7.60 -15.16
C LEU A 116 3.94 7.00 -15.34
N GLY A 117 4.33 6.04 -14.51
CA GLY A 117 5.63 5.38 -14.56
C GLY A 117 5.86 4.51 -15.80
N VAL A 118 4.81 3.99 -16.44
CA VAL A 118 4.95 3.22 -17.69
C VAL A 118 5.06 4.14 -18.91
N VAL A 119 4.25 5.20 -18.97
CA VAL A 119 4.15 6.08 -20.16
C VAL A 119 5.28 7.09 -20.21
N THR A 120 5.52 7.81 -19.11
CA THR A 120 6.62 8.80 -19.03
C THR A 120 7.94 8.13 -18.70
N GLY A 121 7.83 7.03 -17.95
CA GLY A 121 8.84 6.38 -17.14
C GLY A 121 9.92 7.22 -16.54
N LEU A 122 9.43 8.34 -16.01
CA LEU A 122 9.92 9.00 -14.82
C LEU A 122 9.04 8.55 -13.65
N HIS A 123 9.60 8.49 -12.45
CA HIS A 123 8.81 8.22 -11.26
C HIS A 123 8.03 9.48 -10.82
N LEU A 124 7.02 9.32 -9.96
CA LEU A 124 6.15 10.42 -9.55
C LEU A 124 6.92 11.60 -8.95
N ALA A 125 7.96 11.33 -8.14
CA ALA A 125 8.79 12.38 -7.55
C ALA A 125 9.62 13.17 -8.60
N GLU A 126 10.13 12.52 -9.65
CA GLU A 126 10.79 13.20 -10.78
C GLU A 126 9.80 14.10 -11.52
N MET A 127 8.57 13.62 -11.74
CA MET A 127 7.54 14.42 -12.41
C MET A 127 7.15 15.64 -11.56
N CYS A 128 6.97 15.46 -10.25
CA CYS A 128 6.75 16.55 -9.31
C CYS A 128 7.93 17.53 -9.31
N PHE A 129 9.17 17.04 -9.37
CA PHE A 129 10.37 17.89 -9.43
C PHE A 129 10.39 18.78 -10.67
N ARG A 130 9.93 18.25 -11.82
CA ARG A 130 9.88 18.98 -13.10
C ARG A 130 8.72 19.96 -13.18
N GLN A 131 7.56 19.62 -12.63
CA GLN A 131 6.34 20.43 -12.75
C GLN A 131 6.24 21.53 -11.69
N TYR A 132 6.72 21.30 -10.47
CA TYR A 132 6.57 22.24 -9.36
C TYR A 132 7.76 23.18 -9.18
N LYS A 133 7.49 24.41 -8.75
CA LYS A 133 8.51 25.38 -8.32
C LYS A 133 9.20 24.91 -7.02
N LYS A 134 10.36 25.49 -6.70
CA LYS A 134 11.22 25.08 -5.56
C LYS A 134 10.49 24.96 -4.21
N VAL A 135 9.61 25.92 -3.89
CA VAL A 135 8.94 25.97 -2.58
C VAL A 135 7.89 24.86 -2.41
N PRO A 136 6.87 24.70 -3.29
CA PRO A 136 5.93 23.58 -3.19
C PRO A 136 6.61 22.21 -3.21
N ARG A 137 7.68 22.08 -4.01
CA ARG A 137 8.46 20.84 -4.09
C ARG A 137 9.12 20.46 -2.76
N LEU A 138 9.69 21.43 -2.04
CA LEU A 138 10.30 21.15 -0.74
C LEU A 138 9.25 20.77 0.30
N ILE A 139 8.09 21.42 0.28
CA ILE A 139 6.95 21.08 1.16
C ILE A 139 6.48 19.66 0.89
N LEU A 140 6.30 19.28 -0.38
CA LEU A 140 5.91 17.93 -0.77
C LEU A 140 6.94 16.89 -0.31
N TRP A 141 8.24 17.18 -0.47
CA TRP A 141 9.30 16.29 0.01
C TRP A 141 9.22 16.10 1.53
N ILE A 142 9.11 17.18 2.31
CA ILE A 142 8.97 17.10 3.78
C ILE A 142 7.73 16.30 4.18
N MET A 143 6.59 16.51 3.51
CA MET A 143 5.35 15.77 3.80
C MET A 143 5.50 14.27 3.55
N VAL A 144 6.17 13.88 2.46
CA VAL A 144 6.41 12.46 2.14
C VAL A 144 7.40 11.85 3.12
N GLU A 145 8.48 12.55 3.48
CA GLU A 145 9.43 12.07 4.50
C GLU A 145 8.75 11.82 5.85
N ILE A 146 7.91 12.76 6.31
CA ILE A 146 7.13 12.57 7.54
C ILE A 146 6.20 11.35 7.43
N ALA A 147 5.56 11.16 6.27
CA ALA A 147 4.70 10.00 6.05
C ALA A 147 5.47 8.68 6.06
N VAL A 148 6.69 8.64 5.51
CA VAL A 148 7.56 7.45 5.53
C VAL A 148 8.02 7.15 6.96
N ILE A 149 8.45 8.16 7.71
CA ILE A 149 8.83 7.99 9.13
C ILE A 149 7.66 7.48 9.96
N GLY A 150 6.44 7.97 9.70
CA GLY A 150 5.23 7.51 10.37
C GLY A 150 4.92 6.03 10.09
N SER A 151 5.08 5.60 8.83
CA SER A 151 4.91 4.20 8.43
C SER A 151 5.94 3.29 9.09
N ASP A 152 7.21 3.69 9.06
CA ASP A 152 8.33 2.95 9.67
C ASP A 152 8.14 2.79 11.18
N MET A 153 7.61 3.82 11.86
CA MET A 153 7.27 3.74 13.28
C MET A 153 6.26 2.62 13.57
N GLN A 154 5.24 2.43 12.73
CA GLN A 154 4.24 1.37 12.90
C GLN A 154 4.85 -0.02 12.65
N GLU A 155 5.76 -0.16 11.68
CA GLU A 155 6.47 -1.41 11.42
C GLU A 155 7.36 -1.83 12.60
N VAL A 156 8.10 -0.88 13.19
CA VAL A 156 8.93 -1.10 14.37
C VAL A 156 8.07 -1.51 15.58
N ILE A 157 6.97 -0.80 15.83
CA ILE A 157 6.05 -1.12 16.95
C ILE A 157 5.42 -2.49 16.75
N GLY A 158 4.92 -2.79 15.55
CA GLY A 158 4.30 -4.08 15.22
C GLY A 158 5.27 -5.24 15.42
N THR A 159 6.52 -5.08 14.96
CA THR A 159 7.55 -6.12 15.11
C THR A 159 7.97 -6.31 16.57
N ALA A 160 8.13 -5.21 17.32
CA ALA A 160 8.46 -5.29 18.74
C ALA A 160 7.36 -6.00 19.56
N ILE A 161 6.09 -5.72 19.28
CA ILE A 161 4.94 -6.39 19.91
C ILE A 161 4.90 -7.87 19.49
N ALA A 162 5.11 -8.17 18.20
CA ALA A 162 5.14 -9.55 17.72
C ALA A 162 6.23 -10.38 18.42
N LEU A 163 7.45 -9.85 18.57
CA LEU A 163 8.53 -10.50 19.30
C LEU A 163 8.22 -10.67 20.79
N TYR A 164 7.62 -9.65 21.41
CA TYR A 164 7.19 -9.70 22.80
C TYR A 164 6.18 -10.84 23.03
N LEU A 165 5.19 -10.98 22.15
CA LEU A 165 4.17 -12.03 22.24
C LEU A 165 4.71 -13.43 21.89
N LEU A 166 5.49 -13.55 20.81
CA LEU A 166 6.04 -14.85 20.35
C LEU A 166 7.03 -15.46 21.34
N THR A 167 7.79 -14.62 22.04
CA THR A 167 8.74 -15.09 23.05
C THR A 167 8.14 -15.25 24.45
N ASN A 168 6.80 -15.22 24.55
CA ASN A 168 6.06 -15.31 25.80
C ASN A 168 6.59 -14.31 26.85
N LYS A 169 6.76 -13.04 26.44
CA LYS A 169 7.27 -11.91 27.23
C LYS A 169 8.73 -12.00 27.67
N PHE A 170 9.52 -12.95 27.15
CA PHE A 170 10.94 -13.04 27.47
C PHE A 170 11.75 -11.84 26.94
N ILE A 171 11.40 -11.36 25.75
CA ILE A 171 12.00 -10.16 25.15
C ILE A 171 11.15 -8.95 25.50
N PRO A 172 11.64 -7.97 26.28
CA PRO A 172 10.89 -6.75 26.57
C PRO A 172 10.77 -5.84 25.33
N LEU A 173 9.74 -5.00 25.28
CA LEU A 173 9.45 -4.13 24.13
C LEU A 173 10.63 -3.27 23.67
N TRP A 174 11.37 -2.67 24.60
CA TRP A 174 12.53 -1.84 24.27
C TRP A 174 13.65 -2.64 23.58
N LEU A 175 13.81 -3.92 23.93
CA LEU A 175 14.76 -4.81 23.29
C LEU A 175 14.25 -5.27 21.92
N GLY A 176 12.93 -5.47 21.79
CA GLY A 176 12.27 -5.67 20.50
C GLY A 176 12.57 -4.54 19.51
N CYS A 177 12.43 -3.28 19.92
CA CYS A 177 12.77 -2.12 19.09
C CYS A 177 14.27 -2.00 18.76
N LEU A 178 15.17 -2.57 19.58
CA LEU A 178 16.59 -2.61 19.23
C LEU A 178 16.88 -3.70 18.20
N ILE A 179 16.16 -4.82 18.26
CA ILE A 179 16.29 -5.92 17.29
C ILE A 179 15.86 -5.46 15.90
N THR A 180 14.85 -4.60 15.78
CA THR A 180 14.43 -4.05 14.48
C THR A 180 15.56 -3.26 13.81
N ILE A 181 16.49 -2.63 14.53
CA ILE A 181 17.66 -1.99 13.86
C ILE A 181 18.44 -2.98 12.97
N PHE A 182 18.44 -4.27 13.31
CA PHE A 182 19.07 -5.32 12.51
C PHE A 182 18.29 -5.72 11.24
N ASP A 183 17.03 -5.31 11.10
CA ASP A 183 16.24 -5.55 9.88
C ASP A 183 16.84 -4.84 8.66
N THR A 184 17.38 -3.62 8.83
CA THR A 184 18.01 -2.83 7.77
C THR A 184 19.22 -3.56 7.18
N PHE A 185 20.02 -4.19 8.04
CA PHE A 185 21.14 -5.03 7.62
C PHE A 185 20.67 -6.30 6.90
N THR A 186 19.56 -6.88 7.34
CA THR A 186 18.94 -8.04 6.69
C THR A 186 18.41 -7.67 5.31
N PHE A 187 17.75 -6.52 5.18
CA PHE A 187 17.27 -5.98 3.91
C PHE A 187 18.43 -5.69 2.95
N LEU A 188 19.50 -5.04 3.42
CA LEU A 188 20.70 -4.78 2.62
C LEU A 188 21.35 -6.08 2.12
N PHE A 189 21.36 -7.12 2.96
CA PHE A 189 21.85 -8.43 2.54
C PHE A 189 20.96 -9.04 1.45
N LEU A 190 19.64 -8.93 1.60
CA LEU A 190 18.63 -9.42 0.67
C LEU A 190 18.63 -8.69 -0.68
N ASP A 191 18.90 -7.39 -0.69
CA ASP A 191 18.98 -6.56 -1.90
C ASP A 191 20.03 -7.12 -2.89
N LYS A 192 21.12 -7.69 -2.35
CA LYS A 192 22.18 -8.34 -3.14
C LYS A 192 21.73 -9.63 -3.85
N TYR A 193 20.61 -10.24 -3.47
CA TYR A 193 20.14 -11.53 -4.02
C TYR A 193 19.23 -11.41 -5.25
N GLY A 194 18.84 -10.19 -5.62
CA GLY A 194 18.08 -9.87 -6.84
C GLY A 194 16.56 -9.81 -6.65
N LEU A 195 15.92 -8.93 -7.44
CA LEU A 195 14.51 -8.54 -7.35
C LEU A 195 13.52 -9.74 -7.33
N ARG A 196 13.75 -10.74 -8.17
CA ARG A 196 12.82 -11.86 -8.32
C ARG A 196 12.76 -12.78 -7.10
N LYS A 197 13.84 -12.84 -6.30
CA LYS A 197 13.85 -13.60 -5.04
C LYS A 197 13.16 -12.83 -3.93
N LEU A 198 13.32 -11.51 -3.90
CA LEU A 198 12.59 -10.62 -3.00
C LEU A 198 11.08 -10.73 -3.22
N GLU A 199 10.64 -10.68 -4.49
CA GLU A 199 9.23 -10.88 -4.88
C GLU A 199 8.65 -12.19 -4.34
N LEU A 200 9.40 -13.29 -4.47
CA LEU A 200 8.95 -14.60 -3.98
C LEU A 200 8.87 -14.63 -2.44
N LEU A 201 9.88 -14.07 -1.76
CA LEU A 201 9.87 -13.99 -0.30
C LEU A 201 8.65 -13.24 0.22
N PHE A 202 8.35 -12.07 -0.34
CA PHE A 202 7.18 -11.31 0.06
C PHE A 202 5.87 -12.01 -0.31
N GLY A 203 5.79 -12.66 -1.47
CA GLY A 203 4.65 -13.50 -1.83
C GLY A 203 4.42 -14.63 -0.83
N PHE A 204 5.48 -15.23 -0.30
CA PHE A 204 5.41 -16.22 0.78
C PHE A 204 4.86 -15.62 2.07
N LEU A 205 5.34 -14.44 2.50
CA LEU A 205 4.84 -13.77 3.71
C LEU A 205 3.34 -13.42 3.61
N ILE A 206 2.90 -12.87 2.48
CA ILE A 206 1.47 -12.58 2.22
C ILE A 206 0.65 -13.87 2.27
N ALA A 207 1.14 -14.95 1.68
CA ALA A 207 0.45 -16.24 1.69
C ALA A 207 0.30 -16.79 3.11
N VAL A 208 1.33 -16.68 3.97
CA VAL A 208 1.25 -17.05 5.37
C VAL A 208 0.16 -16.26 6.08
N MET A 209 0.14 -14.93 5.94
CA MET A 209 -0.89 -14.07 6.56
C MET A 209 -2.30 -14.42 6.07
N GLY A 210 -2.48 -14.63 4.76
CA GLY A 210 -3.77 -14.99 4.19
C GLY A 210 -4.28 -16.35 4.69
N ILE A 211 -3.39 -17.33 4.85
CA ILE A 211 -3.75 -18.65 5.38
C ILE A 211 -4.10 -18.58 6.87
N THR A 212 -3.33 -17.85 7.68
CA THR A 212 -3.56 -17.77 9.13
C THR A 212 -4.87 -17.04 9.44
N PHE A 213 -5.08 -15.83 8.88
CA PHE A 213 -6.31 -15.09 9.10
C PHE A 213 -7.52 -15.76 8.42
N GLY A 214 -7.31 -16.40 7.26
CA GLY A 214 -8.34 -17.20 6.61
C GLY A 214 -8.78 -18.39 7.45
N TYR A 215 -7.85 -19.07 8.11
CA TYR A 215 -8.16 -20.15 9.05
C TYR A 215 -8.95 -19.63 10.26
N GLU A 216 -8.52 -18.52 10.86
CA GLU A 216 -9.25 -17.89 11.97
C GLU A 216 -10.66 -17.47 11.58
N TYR A 217 -10.86 -16.91 10.38
CA TYR A 217 -12.18 -16.56 9.86
C TYR A 217 -13.11 -17.77 9.78
N ILE A 218 -12.62 -18.91 9.29
CA ILE A 218 -13.40 -20.15 9.18
C ILE A 218 -13.73 -20.71 10.57
N VAL A 219 -12.79 -20.64 11.52
CA VAL A 219 -12.99 -21.14 12.89
C VAL A 219 -13.94 -20.25 13.69
N ALA A 220 -13.81 -18.93 13.57
CA ALA A 220 -14.64 -17.95 14.27
C ALA A 220 -16.11 -17.96 13.77
N GLN A 221 -16.35 -18.43 12.55
CA GLN A 221 -17.68 -18.50 11.91
C GLN A 221 -18.51 -17.20 12.06
N PRO A 222 -17.98 -16.04 11.65
CA PRO A 222 -18.77 -14.82 11.63
C PRO A 222 -19.93 -14.97 10.63
N SER A 223 -21.06 -14.32 10.91
CA SER A 223 -22.21 -14.31 10.01
C SER A 223 -21.84 -13.69 8.66
N SER A 224 -21.66 -14.52 7.63
CA SER A 224 -21.27 -14.07 6.29
C SER A 224 -22.30 -13.10 5.68
N ALA A 225 -23.56 -13.23 6.09
CA ALA A 225 -24.64 -12.33 5.68
C ALA A 225 -24.44 -10.91 6.25
N ASP A 226 -23.95 -10.78 7.48
CA ASP A 226 -23.75 -9.47 8.12
C ASP A 226 -22.46 -8.82 7.65
N VAL A 227 -21.41 -9.61 7.36
CA VAL A 227 -20.20 -9.12 6.68
C VAL A 227 -20.55 -8.57 5.29
N ALA A 228 -21.32 -9.32 4.49
CA ALA A 228 -21.73 -8.88 3.16
C ALA A 228 -22.63 -7.63 3.22
N LYS A 229 -23.56 -7.55 4.17
CA LYS A 229 -24.37 -6.34 4.40
C LYS A 229 -23.49 -5.15 4.78
N GLY A 230 -22.52 -5.34 5.68
CA GLY A 230 -21.58 -4.30 6.09
C GLY A 230 -20.66 -3.80 4.97
N LEU A 231 -20.37 -4.66 3.99
CA LEU A 231 -19.54 -4.34 2.83
C LEU A 231 -20.28 -3.49 1.79
N PHE A 232 -21.56 -3.79 1.53
CA PHE A 232 -22.32 -3.16 0.43
C PHE A 232 -23.32 -2.08 0.88
N ILE A 233 -23.73 -2.08 2.14
CA ILE A 233 -24.74 -1.14 2.65
C ILE A 233 -24.07 -0.12 3.58
N PRO A 234 -24.06 1.18 3.21
CA PRO A 234 -23.54 2.22 4.09
C PRO A 234 -24.45 2.37 5.32
N MET A 235 -24.07 1.74 6.43
CA MET A 235 -24.80 1.81 7.70
C MET A 235 -24.17 2.84 8.63
N CYS A 236 -24.53 4.11 8.47
CA CYS A 236 -24.25 5.16 9.46
C CYS A 236 -25.50 6.05 9.64
N GLN A 237 -26.59 5.48 10.18
CA GLN A 237 -27.75 6.29 10.58
C GLN A 237 -27.55 6.97 11.95
N ASP A 238 -26.72 6.39 12.85
CA ASP A 238 -26.40 6.93 14.19
C ASP A 238 -24.92 6.70 14.54
N CYS A 239 -23.99 7.21 13.73
CA CYS A 239 -22.56 7.02 13.98
C CYS A 239 -22.03 8.05 14.97
N ASP A 240 -21.48 7.56 16.08
CA ASP A 240 -20.79 8.37 17.07
C ASP A 240 -19.50 8.97 16.49
N SER A 241 -19.05 10.08 17.09
CA SER A 241 -17.81 10.79 16.77
C SER A 241 -16.57 9.86 16.74
N GLN A 242 -16.53 8.85 17.60
CA GLN A 242 -15.46 7.85 17.62
C GLN A 242 -15.46 6.96 16.36
N VAL A 243 -16.63 6.52 15.89
CA VAL A 243 -16.76 5.71 14.68
C VAL A 243 -16.35 6.52 13.44
N LEU A 244 -16.66 7.83 13.42
CA LEU A 244 -16.26 8.71 12.32
C LEU A 244 -14.74 8.91 12.28
N LEU A 245 -14.09 9.10 13.43
CA LEU A 245 -12.63 9.20 13.51
C LEU A 245 -11.96 7.92 13.00
N GLN A 246 -12.51 6.76 13.37
CA GLN A 246 -12.03 5.48 12.87
C GLN A 246 -12.24 5.32 11.35
N ALA A 247 -13.37 5.79 10.80
CA ALA A 247 -13.59 5.79 9.35
C ALA A 247 -12.54 6.64 8.60
N VAL A 248 -12.18 7.80 9.13
CA VAL A 248 -11.11 8.65 8.56
C VAL A 248 -9.75 7.96 8.68
N GLY A 249 -9.50 7.28 9.81
CA GLY A 249 -8.32 6.45 10.03
C GLY A 249 -8.17 5.36 8.98
N VAL A 250 -9.23 4.59 8.72
CA VAL A 250 -9.26 3.53 7.69
C VAL A 250 -8.94 4.09 6.30
N ILE A 251 -9.50 5.24 5.92
CA ILE A 251 -9.18 5.86 4.62
C ILE A 251 -7.70 6.25 4.55
N GLY A 252 -7.16 6.84 5.62
CA GLY A 252 -5.75 7.24 5.70
C GLY A 252 -4.78 6.05 5.67
N ALA A 253 -5.14 4.96 6.35
CA ALA A 253 -4.35 3.74 6.40
C ALA A 253 -4.33 3.00 5.04
N VAL A 254 -5.45 3.01 4.31
CA VAL A 254 -5.55 2.35 3.00
C VAL A 254 -4.89 3.18 1.88
N ILE A 255 -4.94 4.51 1.96
CA ILE A 255 -4.39 5.39 0.93
C ILE A 255 -3.07 6.00 1.41
N MET A 256 -2.00 5.21 1.31
CA MET A 256 -0.65 5.64 1.65
C MET A 256 -0.01 6.46 0.51
N PRO A 257 0.34 7.74 0.74
CA PRO A 257 0.90 8.60 -0.30
C PRO A 257 2.26 8.09 -0.81
N HIS A 258 3.13 7.60 0.08
CA HIS A 258 4.46 7.12 -0.27
C HIS A 258 4.40 5.88 -1.19
N ASN A 259 3.35 5.05 -1.07
CA ASN A 259 3.15 3.91 -1.97
C ASN A 259 2.87 4.32 -3.42
N LEU A 260 2.25 5.49 -3.65
CA LEU A 260 2.05 6.00 -5.01
C LEU A 260 3.39 6.33 -5.67
N TYR A 261 4.33 6.88 -4.90
CA TYR A 261 5.69 7.13 -5.37
C TYR A 261 6.42 5.82 -5.62
N LEU A 262 6.36 4.88 -4.67
CA LEU A 262 7.00 3.57 -4.76
C LEU A 262 6.50 2.79 -5.98
N HIS A 263 5.20 2.67 -6.18
CA HIS A 263 4.62 1.91 -7.28
C HIS A 263 4.98 2.50 -8.65
N SER A 264 5.01 3.85 -8.75
CA SER A 264 5.47 4.53 -9.98
C SER A 264 6.96 4.29 -10.29
N ALA A 265 7.78 3.96 -9.29
CA ALA A 265 9.19 3.62 -9.46
C ALA A 265 9.38 2.12 -9.74
N LEU A 266 8.64 1.24 -9.06
CA LEU A 266 8.73 -0.21 -9.23
C LEU A 266 8.41 -0.66 -10.65
N VAL A 267 7.49 0.02 -11.35
CA VAL A 267 7.16 -0.30 -12.75
C VAL A 267 8.32 -0.05 -13.72
N LYS A 268 9.36 0.72 -13.32
CA LYS A 268 10.60 0.92 -14.09
C LYS A 268 11.54 -0.29 -14.05
N SER A 269 11.35 -1.23 -13.11
CA SER A 269 12.17 -2.45 -12.99
C SER A 269 11.99 -3.41 -14.18
N ARG A 270 10.90 -3.27 -14.95
CA ARG A 270 10.64 -4.04 -16.17
C ARG A 270 11.03 -3.23 -17.40
N ASP A 271 11.80 -3.84 -18.30
CA ASP A 271 12.28 -3.15 -19.50
C ASP A 271 11.18 -3.06 -20.56
N ILE A 272 10.67 -1.85 -20.82
CA ILE A 272 9.57 -1.61 -21.76
C ILE A 272 10.08 -0.69 -22.87
N ASP A 273 10.04 -1.16 -24.10
CA ASP A 273 10.32 -0.34 -25.29
C ASP A 273 9.21 0.72 -25.47
N ARG A 274 9.54 1.96 -25.08
CA ARG A 274 8.63 3.12 -25.09
C ARG A 274 8.45 3.73 -26.48
N SER A 275 9.22 3.30 -27.48
CA SER A 275 9.07 3.77 -28.86
C SER A 275 7.85 3.15 -29.55
N LYS A 276 7.31 2.04 -29.03
CA LYS A 276 6.17 1.32 -29.60
C LYS A 276 4.92 1.48 -28.74
N PRO A 277 3.86 2.19 -29.21
CA PRO A 277 2.64 2.40 -28.44
C PRO A 277 1.89 1.10 -28.12
N ALA A 278 2.04 0.06 -28.95
CA ALA A 278 1.47 -1.26 -28.72
C ALA A 278 2.05 -1.93 -27.46
N LYS A 279 3.38 -1.84 -27.24
CA LYS A 279 4.06 -2.42 -26.07
C LYS A 279 3.70 -1.67 -24.78
N ILE A 280 3.53 -0.34 -24.84
CA ILE A 280 3.04 0.46 -23.71
C ILE A 280 1.61 0.05 -23.32
N LYS A 281 0.72 -0.13 -24.30
CA LYS A 281 -0.66 -0.56 -24.04
C LYS A 281 -0.73 -1.96 -23.44
N GLU A 282 0.11 -2.87 -23.94
CA GLU A 282 0.24 -4.23 -23.40
C GLU A 282 0.74 -4.20 -21.94
N ALA A 283 1.82 -3.47 -21.65
CA ALA A 283 2.35 -3.33 -20.30
C ALA A 283 1.32 -2.74 -19.32
N ASN A 284 0.60 -1.69 -19.73
CA ASN A 284 -0.46 -1.10 -18.91
C ASN A 284 -1.60 -2.08 -18.61
N MET A 285 -1.93 -2.98 -19.54
CA MET A 285 -2.95 -4.01 -19.33
C MET A 285 -2.47 -5.05 -18.30
N TYR A 286 -1.22 -5.52 -18.42
CA TYR A 286 -0.66 -6.49 -17.47
C TYR A 286 -0.55 -5.91 -16.06
N TYR A 287 -0.03 -4.69 -15.91
CA TYR A 287 0.04 -4.05 -14.60
C TYR A 287 -1.34 -3.78 -14.00
N TYR A 288 -2.34 -3.40 -14.81
CA TYR A 288 -3.71 -3.22 -14.31
C TYR A 288 -4.27 -4.52 -13.74
N ILE A 289 -4.10 -5.65 -14.45
CA ILE A 289 -4.57 -6.96 -14.00
C ILE A 289 -3.81 -7.40 -12.75
N GLU A 290 -2.49 -7.23 -12.73
CA GLU A 290 -1.65 -7.58 -11.60
C GLU A 290 -2.04 -6.80 -10.34
N SER A 291 -2.10 -5.46 -10.42
CA SER A 291 -2.49 -4.62 -9.29
C SER A 291 -3.92 -4.94 -8.82
N ALA A 292 -4.84 -5.28 -9.73
CA ALA A 292 -6.20 -5.67 -9.38
C ALA A 292 -6.23 -6.97 -8.58
N ILE A 293 -5.45 -7.98 -9.00
CA ILE A 293 -5.35 -9.26 -8.29
C ILE A 293 -4.70 -9.05 -6.92
N ALA A 294 -3.59 -8.31 -6.86
CA ALA A 294 -2.85 -8.07 -5.62
C ALA A 294 -3.69 -7.32 -4.59
N LEU A 295 -4.37 -6.24 -4.99
CA LEU A 295 -5.28 -5.49 -4.11
C LEU A 295 -6.53 -6.27 -3.72
N LEU A 296 -7.05 -7.15 -4.61
CA LEU A 296 -8.15 -8.04 -4.25
C LEU A 296 -7.73 -9.04 -3.18
N CYS A 297 -6.52 -9.61 -3.29
CA CYS A 297 -5.96 -10.45 -2.25
C CYS A 297 -5.82 -9.70 -0.91
N SER A 298 -5.26 -8.48 -0.92
CA SER A 298 -5.16 -7.67 0.29
C SER A 298 -6.52 -7.33 0.89
N LEU A 299 -7.50 -6.95 0.07
CA LEU A 299 -8.87 -6.67 0.51
C LEU A 299 -9.50 -7.88 1.22
N VAL A 300 -9.31 -9.08 0.69
CA VAL A 300 -9.84 -10.30 1.31
C VAL A 300 -9.23 -10.53 2.68
N ILE A 301 -7.91 -10.32 2.83
CA ILE A 301 -7.22 -10.45 4.13
C ILE A 301 -7.76 -9.41 5.11
N ASN A 302 -7.88 -8.15 4.70
CA ASN A 302 -8.38 -7.06 5.53
C ASN A 302 -9.82 -7.33 5.99
N ILE A 303 -10.69 -7.84 5.10
CA ILE A 303 -12.06 -8.26 5.47
C ILE A 303 -12.03 -9.39 6.51
N PHE A 304 -11.14 -10.38 6.38
CA PHE A 304 -11.01 -11.44 7.37
C PHE A 304 -10.58 -10.90 8.73
N VAL A 305 -9.59 -10.01 8.77
CA VAL A 305 -9.13 -9.35 10.00
C VAL A 305 -10.29 -8.58 10.65
N VAL A 306 -10.92 -7.65 9.94
CA VAL A 306 -12.04 -6.87 10.48
C VAL A 306 -13.16 -7.78 10.99
N ALA A 307 -13.53 -8.82 10.25
CA ALA A 307 -14.64 -9.70 10.61
C ALA A 307 -14.35 -10.56 11.85
N VAL A 308 -13.15 -11.13 11.97
CA VAL A 308 -12.76 -11.93 13.14
C VAL A 308 -12.77 -11.08 14.40
N PHE A 309 -12.24 -9.86 14.33
CA PHE A 309 -12.15 -8.97 15.48
C PHE A 309 -13.50 -8.32 15.83
N ALA A 310 -14.32 -7.98 14.83
CA ALA A 310 -15.70 -7.55 15.05
C ALA A 310 -16.54 -8.63 15.74
N TYR A 311 -16.39 -9.91 15.35
CA TYR A 311 -17.10 -10.99 16.01
C TYR A 311 -16.56 -11.28 17.42
N GLY A 312 -15.23 -11.31 17.57
CA GLY A 312 -14.58 -11.72 18.81
C GLY A 312 -14.63 -10.68 19.93
N LEU A 313 -14.48 -9.40 19.60
CA LEU A 313 -14.16 -8.32 20.54
C LEU A 313 -15.12 -7.12 20.49
N PHE A 314 -16.12 -7.08 19.60
CA PHE A 314 -17.06 -5.95 19.55
C PHE A 314 -17.82 -5.78 20.87
N GLN A 315 -17.72 -4.58 21.46
CA GLN A 315 -18.31 -4.21 22.76
C GLN A 315 -17.93 -5.10 23.95
N LYS A 316 -16.90 -5.94 23.84
CA LYS A 316 -16.37 -6.69 25.00
C LYS A 316 -15.37 -5.84 25.75
N SER A 317 -15.61 -5.65 27.05
CA SER A 317 -14.60 -5.09 27.94
C SER A 317 -13.59 -6.18 28.35
N ASN A 318 -12.38 -5.77 28.76
CA ASN A 318 -11.39 -6.67 29.34
C ASN A 318 -11.96 -7.50 30.49
N ARG A 319 -12.84 -6.89 31.31
CA ARG A 319 -13.59 -7.57 32.39
C ARG A 319 -14.48 -8.70 31.87
N GLY A 320 -15.23 -8.44 30.79
CA GLY A 320 -16.08 -9.44 30.13
C GLY A 320 -15.32 -10.59 29.47
N LEU A 321 -14.10 -10.34 28.99
CA LEU A 321 -13.21 -11.39 28.47
C LEU A 321 -12.68 -12.30 29.59
N VAL A 322 -12.24 -11.73 30.71
CA VAL A 322 -11.81 -12.49 31.89
C VAL A 322 -12.94 -13.37 32.43
N ASP A 323 -14.17 -12.85 32.49
CA ASP A 323 -15.34 -13.61 32.90
C ASP A 323 -15.71 -14.72 31.91
N GLN A 324 -15.58 -14.48 30.60
CA GLN A 324 -15.80 -15.50 29.59
C GLN A 324 -14.75 -16.62 29.68
N CYS A 325 -13.49 -16.30 29.94
CA CYS A 325 -12.42 -17.27 30.20
C CYS A 325 -12.69 -18.09 31.48
N LYS A 326 -13.20 -17.44 32.54
CA LYS A 326 -13.62 -18.11 33.79
C LYS A 326 -14.75 -19.10 33.54
N THR A 327 -15.71 -18.75 32.68
CA THR A 327 -16.88 -19.58 32.36
C THR A 327 -16.52 -20.78 31.45
N THR A 328 -15.46 -20.65 30.64
CA THR A 328 -15.02 -21.69 29.69
C THR A 328 -14.25 -22.83 30.39
N ASN A 329 -14.03 -22.75 31.71
CA ASN A 329 -13.38 -23.77 32.53
C ASN A 329 -11.96 -24.18 32.07
N ASN A 330 -11.31 -23.33 31.26
CA ASN A 330 -9.93 -23.51 30.82
C ASN A 330 -9.01 -22.68 31.72
N SER A 331 -8.46 -23.34 32.75
CA SER A 331 -7.63 -22.71 33.78
C SER A 331 -6.40 -22.00 33.22
N TYR A 332 -5.85 -22.46 32.08
CA TYR A 332 -4.71 -21.83 31.43
C TYR A 332 -5.09 -20.46 30.84
N LEU A 333 -6.19 -20.39 30.06
CA LEU A 333 -6.66 -19.14 29.47
C LEU A 333 -7.11 -18.13 30.52
N TYR A 334 -7.73 -18.60 31.61
CA TYR A 334 -8.11 -17.74 32.72
C TYR A 334 -6.89 -17.12 33.42
N ASN A 335 -5.88 -17.93 33.75
CA ASN A 335 -4.66 -17.41 34.39
C ASN A 335 -3.92 -16.43 33.47
N LEU A 336 -3.84 -16.73 32.17
CA LEU A 336 -3.25 -15.83 31.18
C LEU A 336 -4.01 -14.50 31.08
N ALA A 337 -5.35 -14.54 31.05
CA ALA A 337 -6.19 -13.34 31.00
C ALA A 337 -6.07 -12.49 32.26
N VAL A 338 -6.00 -13.11 33.44
CA VAL A 338 -5.80 -12.41 34.71
C VAL A 338 -4.40 -11.79 34.82
N GLU A 339 -3.37 -12.45 34.29
CA GLU A 339 -2.01 -11.93 34.25
C GLU A 339 -1.84 -10.77 33.26
N GLU A 340 -2.59 -10.77 32.15
CA GLU A 340 -2.51 -9.71 31.13
C GLU A 340 -3.37 -8.49 31.47
N PHE A 341 -4.62 -8.72 31.89
CA PHE A 341 -5.60 -7.65 32.06
C PHE A 341 -5.82 -7.27 33.54
N GLY A 342 -5.35 -8.06 34.49
CA GLY A 342 -5.66 -7.91 35.92
C GLY A 342 -6.88 -8.72 36.34
N THR A 343 -7.20 -8.72 37.63
CA THR A 343 -8.40 -9.42 38.10
C THR A 343 -9.65 -8.66 37.68
N SER A 344 -10.78 -9.36 37.62
CA SER A 344 -12.07 -8.72 37.35
C SER A 344 -12.35 -7.57 38.29
N ASP A 345 -11.77 -7.48 39.49
CA ASP A 345 -12.02 -6.39 40.44
C ASP A 345 -11.15 -5.15 40.23
N ASP A 346 -10.08 -5.26 39.44
CA ASP A 346 -9.13 -4.17 39.14
C ASP A 346 -9.45 -3.41 37.82
N LEU A 347 -10.28 -4.01 36.95
CA LEU A 347 -10.72 -3.53 35.62
C LEU A 347 -12.13 -2.96 35.65
#